data_AF-A0A953SV86-F1
#
_entry.id   AF-A0A953SV86-F1
#
_cell.length_a   1.000
_cell.length_b   1.000
_cell.length_c   1.000
_cell.angle_alpha   90.00
_cell.angle_beta   90.00
_cell.angle_gamma   90.00
#
_symmetry.space_group_name_H-M   'P 1'
#
loop_
_entity.id
_entity.type
_entity.pdbx_description
1 polymer ?
#
loop_
_entity_poly.entity_id
_entity_poly.type
_entity_poly.pdbx_seq_one_letter_code
_entity_poly.pdbx_strand_id
1 'polypeptide(L)'
;MEVNQFQDTFENITPKYKPSEKINKIVLVSDAYVTNDIFKDCDFAVTDTIDFRSIVTTNKTTKFSSLSRDGKKEDELKKSNKYNFFKRGSVFYGENLDDITKHLKKPYLNKIGYNHFKIVEKKEA
;
A
#
# COMPACT_ATOMS: atom_id res chain seq x y z
N MET A 1 -29.29 1.14 19.76
CA MET A 1 -28.89 1.42 18.37
C MET A 1 -28.26 0.14 17.85
N GLU A 2 -29.00 -0.64 17.07
CA GLU A 2 -28.49 -1.89 16.52
C GLU A 2 -27.51 -1.57 15.39
N VAL A 3 -26.24 -1.92 15.58
CA VAL A 3 -25.23 -1.79 14.53
C VAL A 3 -25.37 -3.01 13.65
N ASN A 4 -25.92 -2.82 12.45
CA ASN A 4 -25.90 -3.85 11.41
C ASN A 4 -24.43 -4.17 11.10
N GLN A 5 -23.95 -5.33 11.58
CA GLN A 5 -22.67 -5.85 11.16
C GLN A 5 -22.81 -6.26 9.69
N PHE A 6 -21.96 -5.71 8.84
CA PHE A 6 -21.83 -6.21 7.47
C PHE A 6 -21.49 -7.70 7.54
N GLN A 7 -22.40 -8.54 7.03
CA GLN A 7 -22.22 -10.00 7.03
C GLN A 7 -21.11 -10.44 6.06
N ASP A 8 -20.80 -9.61 5.08
CA ASP A 8 -19.72 -9.87 4.14
C ASP A 8 -18.36 -9.45 4.72
N THR A 9 -17.43 -10.40 4.80
CA THR A 9 -16.03 -10.07 5.10
C THR A 9 -15.43 -9.29 3.94
N PHE A 10 -14.44 -8.43 4.23
CA PHE A 10 -13.76 -7.61 3.20
C PHE A 10 -13.22 -8.45 2.03
N GLU A 11 -12.80 -9.70 2.28
CA GLU A 11 -12.36 -10.60 1.21
C GLU A 11 -13.47 -10.91 0.20
N ASN A 12 -14.73 -10.98 0.63
CA ASN A 12 -15.87 -11.27 -0.25
C ASN A 12 -16.23 -10.10 -1.17
N ILE A 13 -15.89 -8.88 -0.78
CA ILE A 13 -16.18 -7.64 -1.52
C ILE A 13 -15.10 -7.37 -2.58
N THR A 14 -13.90 -7.88 -2.38
CA THR A 14 -12.78 -7.64 -3.31
C THR A 14 -13.01 -8.30 -4.68
N PRO A 15 -12.59 -7.65 -5.79
CA PRO A 15 -12.78 -8.19 -7.13
C PRO A 15 -12.25 -9.62 -7.29
N LYS A 16 -13.00 -10.44 -8.03
CA LYS A 16 -12.54 -11.77 -8.46
C LYS A 16 -11.68 -11.61 -9.72
N TYR A 17 -10.38 -11.87 -9.58
CA TYR A 17 -9.44 -11.77 -10.69
C TYR A 17 -9.40 -13.07 -11.47
N LYS A 18 -9.51 -12.99 -12.80
CA LYS A 18 -9.42 -14.16 -13.67
C LYS A 18 -7.97 -14.69 -13.70
N PRO A 19 -7.75 -16.00 -13.50
CA PRO A 19 -6.46 -16.66 -13.76
C PRO A 19 -5.97 -16.41 -15.18
N SER A 20 -4.65 -16.34 -15.34
CA SER A 20 -4.03 -16.42 -16.67
C SER A 20 -3.86 -17.89 -17.08
N GLU A 21 -3.66 -18.15 -18.36
CA GLU A 21 -3.47 -19.52 -18.86
C GLU A 21 -2.09 -20.09 -18.53
N LYS A 22 -1.06 -19.24 -18.47
CA LYS A 22 0.34 -19.71 -18.47
C LYS A 22 1.17 -19.29 -17.27
N ILE A 23 0.84 -18.17 -16.64
CA ILE A 23 1.71 -17.52 -15.64
C ILE A 23 0.93 -17.07 -14.40
N ASN A 24 1.54 -17.21 -13.24
CA ASN A 24 0.95 -16.73 -11.99
C ASN A 24 1.05 -15.21 -11.92
N LYS A 25 0.18 -14.58 -11.14
CA LYS A 25 0.23 -13.14 -10.94
C LYS A 25 -0.17 -12.72 -9.54
N ILE A 26 0.32 -11.55 -9.15
CA ILE A 26 -0.07 -10.83 -7.95
C ILE A 26 -0.76 -9.54 -8.37
N VAL A 27 -1.96 -9.31 -7.86
CA VAL A 27 -2.74 -8.10 -8.11
C VAL A 27 -2.81 -7.25 -6.85
N LEU A 28 -2.43 -5.98 -6.95
CA LEU A 28 -2.49 -5.04 -5.83
C LEU A 28 -3.95 -4.62 -5.54
N VAL A 29 -4.40 -4.85 -4.31
CA VAL A 29 -5.73 -4.46 -3.79
C VAL A 29 -5.69 -3.09 -3.13
N SER A 30 -4.51 -2.62 -2.72
CA SER A 30 -4.24 -1.26 -2.27
C SER A 30 -3.02 -0.70 -2.99
N ASP A 31 -2.75 0.60 -2.83
CA ASP A 31 -1.45 1.12 -3.23
C ASP A 31 -0.33 0.44 -2.43
N ALA A 32 0.83 0.26 -3.03
CA ALA A 32 1.95 -0.46 -2.42
C ALA A 32 3.25 0.33 -2.49
N TYR A 33 3.95 0.42 -1.36
CA TYR A 33 5.28 1.02 -1.28
C TYR A 33 6.35 -0.07 -1.20
N VAL A 34 7.04 -0.28 -2.32
CA VAL A 34 8.17 -1.20 -2.46
C VAL A 34 9.27 -0.56 -3.29
N THR A 35 10.49 -1.07 -3.16
CA THR A 35 11.61 -0.59 -3.97
C THR A 35 11.51 -1.17 -5.38
N ASN A 36 12.24 -0.57 -6.33
CA ASN A 36 12.31 -1.07 -7.71
C ASN A 36 12.98 -2.46 -7.82
N ASP A 37 13.53 -3.01 -6.73
CA ASP A 37 14.10 -4.36 -6.71
C ASP A 37 13.06 -5.43 -6.98
N ILE A 38 11.77 -5.15 -6.73
CA ILE A 38 10.67 -6.07 -7.07
C ILE A 38 10.68 -6.47 -8.55
N PHE A 39 11.20 -5.61 -9.44
CA PHE A 39 11.27 -5.88 -10.88
C PHE A 39 12.32 -6.94 -11.24
N LYS A 40 13.26 -7.26 -10.34
CA LYS A 40 14.25 -8.33 -10.56
C LYS A 40 13.63 -9.72 -10.37
N ASP A 41 12.57 -9.80 -9.57
CA ASP A 41 11.92 -11.05 -9.18
C ASP A 41 10.60 -11.29 -9.93
N CYS A 42 10.24 -10.42 -10.90
CA CYS A 42 9.06 -10.58 -11.74
C CYS A 42 9.44 -10.65 -13.22
N ASP A 43 8.72 -11.47 -13.99
CA ASP A 43 8.92 -11.61 -15.43
C ASP A 43 8.35 -10.41 -16.19
N PHE A 44 7.20 -9.91 -15.73
CA PHE A 44 6.49 -8.81 -16.36
C PHE A 44 5.61 -8.08 -15.34
N ALA A 45 5.41 -6.78 -15.54
CA ALA A 45 4.57 -5.98 -14.66
C ALA A 45 3.73 -4.97 -15.47
N VAL A 46 2.43 -4.90 -15.15
CA VAL A 46 1.53 -3.84 -15.62
C VAL A 46 1.24 -2.95 -14.42
N THR A 47 1.95 -1.84 -14.34
CA THR A 47 1.93 -0.97 -13.15
C THR A 47 1.75 0.49 -13.55
N ASP A 48 1.19 1.24 -12.62
CA ASP A 48 1.18 2.70 -12.63
C ASP A 48 1.68 3.18 -11.26
N THR A 49 2.14 4.43 -11.17
CA THR A 49 2.68 4.98 -9.93
C THR A 49 1.88 6.18 -9.46
N ILE A 50 1.78 6.33 -8.14
CA ILE A 50 1.14 7.47 -7.50
C ILE A 50 2.09 8.12 -6.50
N ASP A 51 2.08 9.45 -6.52
CA ASP A 51 2.85 10.28 -5.61
C ASP A 51 2.19 10.34 -4.23
N PHE A 52 2.96 10.10 -3.18
CA PHE A 52 2.51 10.21 -1.80
C PHE A 52 3.40 11.19 -1.00
N ARG A 53 2.76 12.05 -0.21
CA ARG A 53 3.40 12.92 0.79
C ARG A 53 2.48 13.08 1.99
N SER A 54 3.03 13.01 3.19
CA SER A 54 2.33 13.35 4.43
C SER A 54 2.69 14.73 4.93
N ILE A 55 1.86 15.27 5.82
CA ILE A 55 2.18 16.46 6.60
C ILE A 55 2.91 16.02 7.86
N VAL A 56 4.05 16.63 8.14
CA VAL A 56 4.91 16.36 9.29
C VAL A 56 4.80 17.54 10.25
N THR A 57 4.29 17.25 11.45
CA THR A 57 4.31 18.18 12.59
C THR A 57 5.62 18.00 13.36
N THR A 58 6.36 19.09 13.58
CA THR A 58 7.66 19.05 14.28
C THR A 58 7.50 19.24 15.81
N ASN A 59 6.26 19.32 16.30
CA ASN A 59 5.98 19.66 17.69
C ASN A 59 6.47 18.57 18.64
N LYS A 60 7.45 18.88 19.50
CA LYS A 60 7.51 18.24 20.83
C LYS A 60 6.40 18.88 21.65
N THR A 61 5.33 18.15 21.93
CA THR A 61 4.23 18.63 22.78
C THR A 61 4.76 18.93 24.18
N THR A 62 5.23 20.16 24.41
CA THR A 62 5.90 20.55 25.65
C THR A 62 5.06 21.49 26.50
N LYS A 63 4.01 22.14 25.95
CA LYS A 63 3.13 23.04 26.70
C LYS A 63 1.69 22.99 26.17
N PHE A 64 0.78 22.40 26.96
CA PHE A 64 -0.66 22.32 26.65
C PHE A 64 -1.46 23.57 27.07
N SER A 65 -0.84 24.55 27.74
CA SER A 65 -1.55 25.66 28.39
C SER A 65 -1.04 27.07 28.05
N SER A 66 -0.12 27.23 27.11
CA SER A 66 0.47 28.53 26.78
C SER A 66 0.22 28.88 25.31
N LEU A 67 -0.86 29.60 25.00
CA LEU A 67 -0.89 30.37 23.74
C LEU A 67 0.19 31.46 23.87
N SER A 68 1.36 31.26 23.25
CA SER A 68 2.36 32.31 23.16
C SER A 68 1.90 33.37 22.18
N ARG A 69 1.88 34.64 22.61
CA ARG A 69 1.46 35.79 21.81
C ARG A 69 2.46 36.15 20.70
N ASP A 70 3.68 35.61 20.76
CA ASP A 70 4.75 35.84 19.78
C ASP A 70 5.05 34.55 19.00
N GLY A 71 4.51 34.48 17.78
CA GLY A 71 4.66 33.35 16.87
C GLY A 71 6.11 33.12 16.45
N LYS A 72 6.80 32.18 17.11
CA LYS A 72 8.07 31.63 16.62
C LYS A 72 7.79 30.61 15.52
N LYS A 73 8.45 30.77 14.37
CA LYS A 73 8.36 29.95 13.13
C LYS A 73 8.72 28.46 13.27
N GLU A 74 8.91 27.94 14.48
CA GLU A 74 9.31 26.54 14.70
C GLU A 74 8.13 25.56 14.61
N ASP A 75 6.89 26.08 14.63
CA ASP A 75 5.64 25.31 14.56
C ASP A 75 5.09 25.15 13.11
N GLU A 76 5.92 25.37 12.09
CA GLU A 76 5.46 25.26 10.69
C GLU A 76 5.25 23.79 10.29
N LEU A 77 4.06 23.49 9.77
CA LEU A 77 3.74 22.21 9.14
C LEU A 77 4.63 22.00 7.91
N LYS A 78 5.46 20.95 7.93
CA LYS A 78 6.35 20.62 6.80
C LYS A 78 5.76 19.46 6.02
N LYS A 79 6.02 19.40 4.71
CA LYS A 79 5.71 18.21 3.90
C LYS A 79 6.80 17.16 4.11
N SER A 80 6.42 15.89 4.15
CA SER A 80 7.37 14.79 4.11
C SER A 80 8.12 14.76 2.77
N ASN A 81 9.10 13.87 2.70
CA ASN A 81 9.67 13.44 1.43
C ASN A 81 8.57 12.93 0.50
N LYS A 82 8.80 13.07 -0.81
CA LYS A 82 7.96 12.46 -1.84
C LYS A 82 8.26 10.97 -1.89
N TYR A 83 7.23 10.17 -1.78
CA TYR A 83 7.29 8.73 -1.99
C TYR A 83 6.50 8.37 -3.23
N ASN A 84 6.95 7.34 -3.95
CA ASN A 84 6.22 6.80 -5.10
C ASN A 84 5.70 5.42 -4.71
N PHE A 85 4.39 5.22 -4.88
CA PHE A 85 3.72 3.97 -4.59
C PHE A 85 3.27 3.37 -5.91
N PHE A 86 3.26 2.04 -6.01
CA PHE A 86 2.53 1.36 -7.08
C PHE A 86 1.04 1.48 -6.81
N LYS A 87 0.30 1.89 -7.83
CA LYS A 87 -1.13 2.12 -7.76
C LYS A 87 -1.90 0.81 -7.59
N ARG A 88 -2.99 0.84 -6.83
CA ARG A 88 -3.97 -0.23 -6.76
C ARG A 88 -4.39 -0.68 -8.15
N GLY A 89 -4.52 -1.99 -8.34
CA GLY A 89 -4.81 -2.62 -9.63
C GLY A 89 -3.56 -2.94 -10.46
N SER A 90 -2.37 -2.52 -10.02
CA SER A 90 -1.13 -2.98 -10.65
C SER A 90 -0.98 -4.50 -10.51
N VAL A 91 -0.36 -5.11 -11.52
CA VAL A 91 -0.21 -6.56 -11.63
C VAL A 91 1.24 -6.93 -11.86
N PHE A 92 1.76 -7.85 -11.06
CA PHE A 92 3.10 -8.43 -11.21
C PHE A 92 2.95 -9.89 -11.61
N TYR A 93 3.62 -10.28 -12.68
CA TYR A 93 3.61 -11.64 -13.22
C TYR A 93 4.95 -12.31 -12.92
N GLY A 94 4.91 -13.57 -12.53
CA GLY A 94 6.11 -14.34 -12.22
C GLY A 94 5.79 -15.82 -12.04
N GLU A 95 6.76 -16.69 -12.33
CA GLU A 95 6.65 -18.11 -11.97
C GLU A 95 6.75 -18.30 -10.45
N ASN A 96 7.76 -17.69 -9.82
CA ASN A 96 7.99 -17.73 -8.38
C ASN A 96 7.35 -16.51 -7.68
N LEU A 97 6.16 -16.71 -7.13
CA LEU A 97 5.44 -15.64 -6.44
C LEU A 97 5.98 -15.33 -5.03
N ASP A 98 6.79 -16.20 -4.44
CA ASP A 98 7.25 -16.01 -3.05
C ASP A 98 8.21 -14.83 -2.94
N ASP A 99 9.08 -14.64 -3.93
CA ASP A 99 10.06 -13.55 -3.91
C ASP A 99 9.38 -12.20 -4.12
N ILE A 100 8.44 -12.10 -5.06
CA ILE A 100 7.59 -10.92 -5.24
C ILE A 100 6.79 -10.63 -3.96
N THR A 101 6.26 -11.69 -3.33
CA THR A 101 5.49 -11.59 -2.09
C THR A 101 6.32 -11.07 -0.92
N LYS A 102 7.61 -11.41 -0.82
CA LYS A 102 8.53 -10.89 0.22
C LYS A 102 8.68 -9.37 0.14
N HIS A 103 8.75 -8.79 -1.06
CA HIS A 103 8.79 -7.33 -1.23
C HIS A 103 7.52 -6.65 -0.74
N LEU A 104 6.37 -7.29 -1.00
CA LEU A 104 5.06 -6.74 -0.70
C LEU A 104 4.68 -6.88 0.77
N LYS A 105 5.03 -7.98 1.45
CA LYS A 105 4.67 -8.26 2.84
C LYS A 105 5.42 -7.32 3.81
N LYS A 106 4.76 -6.21 4.16
CA LYS A 106 5.28 -5.19 5.09
C LYS A 106 4.25 -4.92 6.19
N PRO A 107 4.30 -5.64 7.33
CA PRO A 107 3.23 -5.60 8.35
C PRO A 107 2.84 -4.19 8.82
N TYR A 108 3.81 -3.28 8.90
CA TYR A 108 3.58 -1.89 9.29
C TYR A 108 2.75 -1.10 8.25
N LEU A 109 2.90 -1.39 6.95
CA LEU A 109 2.10 -0.80 5.88
C LEU A 109 0.73 -1.45 5.78
N ASN A 110 0.64 -2.77 5.95
CA ASN A 110 -0.64 -3.48 5.96
C ASN A 110 -1.58 -2.93 7.06
N LYS A 111 -1.03 -2.63 8.25
CA LYS A 111 -1.79 -2.06 9.38
C LYS A 111 -2.46 -0.72 9.04
N ILE A 112 -1.87 0.08 8.15
CA ILE A 112 -2.38 1.39 7.75
C ILE A 112 -3.05 1.36 6.37
N GLY A 113 -3.32 0.17 5.82
CA GLY A 113 -4.11 0.00 4.60
C GLY A 113 -3.33 -0.03 3.28
N TYR A 114 -2.00 -0.11 3.31
CA TYR A 114 -1.15 -0.24 2.12
C TYR A 114 -0.61 -1.67 1.95
N ASN A 115 -0.03 -1.98 0.79
CA ASN A 115 0.62 -3.26 0.49
C ASN A 115 -0.30 -4.50 0.63
N HIS A 116 -1.60 -4.35 0.39
CA HIS A 116 -2.54 -5.47 0.28
C HIS A 116 -2.59 -5.97 -1.15
N PHE A 117 -2.54 -7.29 -1.34
CA PHE A 117 -2.51 -7.92 -2.65
C PHE A 117 -3.23 -9.27 -2.65
N LYS A 118 -3.58 -9.77 -3.83
CA LYS A 118 -4.09 -11.11 -4.06
C LYS A 118 -3.17 -11.89 -4.98
N ILE A 119 -2.90 -13.13 -4.61
CA ILE A 119 -2.26 -14.12 -5.47
C ILE A 119 -3.34 -14.73 -6.38
N VAL A 120 -3.03 -14.83 -7.66
CA VAL A 120 -3.88 -15.47 -8.67
C VAL A 120 -2.99 -16.43 -9.44
N GLU A 121 -3.14 -17.71 -9.13
CA GLU A 121 -2.43 -18.79 -9.81
C GLU A 121 -2.95 -18.94 -11.24
N LYS A 122 -2.10 -19.44 -12.12
CA LYS A 122 -2.49 -19.83 -13.48
C LYS A 122 -3.54 -20.93 -13.44
N LYS A 123 -4.31 -21.07 -14.51
CA LYS A 123 -5.20 -22.23 -14.65
C LYS A 123 -4.36 -23.51 -14.66
N GLU A 124 -4.74 -24.47 -13.82
CA GLU A 124 -4.33 -25.85 -14.04
C GLU A 124 -4.95 -26.31 -15.36
N ALA A 125 -4.10 -26.91 -16.20
CA ALA A 125 -4.48 -27.36 -17.55
C ALA A 125 -5.29 -28.66 -17.46
#